data_AF-A0AAE8SEG2-F1
#
_entry.id   AF-A0AAE8SEG2-F1
#
_cell.length_a   1.000
_cell.length_b   1.000
_cell.length_c   1.000
_cell.angle_alpha   90.00
_cell.angle_beta   90.00
_cell.angle_gamma   90.00
#
_symmetry.space_group_name_H-M   'P 1'
#
loop_
_entity.id
_entity.type
_entity.pdbx_description
1 polymer ?
#
loop_
_entity_poly.entity_id
_entity_poly.type
_entity_poly.pdbx_seq_one_letter_code
_entity_poly.pdbx_strand_id
1 'polypeptide(L)'
;MSSSMNKYWIPHQDIHRKVITQELQYYLGPQATVRPFTLEGEDGFLITTPGSCLTDEQIDDICRKSKDLWDRQAAAKVQQNPEKLLKRPLHQPVIVSRGTSRDPHRRYHDRRRHDED
;
A
#
# COMPACT_ATOMS: atom_id res chain seq x y z
N MET A 1 -34.42 -15.08 -28.37
CA MET A 1 -34.38 -14.05 -27.31
C MET A 1 -32.99 -13.40 -27.39
N SER A 2 -32.91 -12.09 -27.62
CA SER A 2 -31.63 -11.39 -27.53
C SER A 2 -31.18 -11.45 -26.09
N SER A 3 -30.19 -12.29 -25.77
CA SER A 3 -29.57 -12.29 -24.44
C SER A 3 -28.90 -10.94 -24.25
N SER A 4 -29.60 -10.00 -23.61
CA SER A 4 -29.04 -8.71 -23.24
C SER A 4 -27.86 -8.98 -22.29
N MET A 5 -26.65 -8.68 -22.75
CA MET A 5 -25.47 -8.81 -21.91
C MET A 5 -25.49 -7.66 -20.90
N ASN A 6 -25.64 -7.99 -19.63
CA ASN A 6 -25.52 -7.01 -18.56
C ASN A 6 -24.08 -6.57 -18.44
N LYS A 7 -23.88 -5.27 -18.31
CA LYS A 7 -22.57 -4.64 -18.25
C LYS A 7 -22.57 -3.59 -17.15
N TYR A 8 -21.70 -3.78 -16.17
CA TYR A 8 -21.62 -2.91 -15.00
C TYR A 8 -20.19 -2.86 -14.47
N TRP A 9 -19.89 -1.82 -13.72
CA TRP A 9 -18.57 -1.57 -13.16
C TRP A 9 -18.62 -1.74 -11.64
N ILE A 10 -17.54 -2.28 -11.08
CA ILE A 10 -17.33 -2.33 -9.63
C ILE A 10 -15.94 -1.74 -9.31
N PRO A 11 -15.78 -1.05 -8.17
CA PRO A 11 -14.50 -0.49 -7.75
C PRO A 11 -13.47 -1.58 -7.46
N HIS A 12 -12.18 -1.29 -7.57
CA HIS A 12 -11.14 -2.29 -7.29
C HIS A 12 -10.94 -2.57 -5.80
N GLN A 13 -11.53 -1.74 -4.94
CA GLN A 13 -11.18 -1.67 -3.52
C GLN A 13 -11.40 -3.04 -2.87
N ASP A 14 -10.37 -3.54 -2.18
CA ASP A 14 -10.35 -4.84 -1.52
C ASP A 14 -10.55 -6.06 -2.44
N ILE A 15 -10.48 -5.90 -3.76
CA ILE A 15 -10.66 -6.97 -4.74
C ILE A 15 -9.35 -7.29 -5.45
N HIS A 16 -8.88 -8.53 -5.28
CA HIS A 16 -7.70 -9.03 -5.99
C HIS A 16 -8.09 -9.60 -7.35
N ARG A 17 -7.38 -9.18 -8.41
CA ARG A 17 -7.68 -9.57 -9.81
C ARG A 17 -7.87 -11.08 -10.01
N LYS A 18 -7.02 -11.91 -9.40
CA LYS A 18 -7.14 -13.37 -9.54
C LYS A 18 -8.44 -13.91 -8.93
N VAL A 19 -8.86 -13.35 -7.81
CA VAL A 19 -10.04 -13.81 -7.08
C VAL A 19 -11.29 -13.46 -7.87
N ILE A 20 -11.45 -12.19 -8.29
CA ILE A 20 -12.63 -11.81 -9.09
C ILE A 20 -12.73 -12.59 -10.39
N THR A 21 -11.62 -12.84 -11.11
CA THR A 21 -11.67 -13.65 -12.33
C THR A 21 -12.17 -15.08 -12.08
N GLN A 22 -11.77 -15.69 -10.96
CA GLN A 22 -12.18 -17.04 -10.61
C GLN A 22 -13.62 -17.10 -10.09
N GLU A 23 -13.97 -16.22 -9.16
CA GLU A 23 -15.27 -16.20 -8.48
C GLU A 23 -16.40 -15.72 -9.38
N LEU A 24 -16.13 -14.81 -10.32
CA LEU A 24 -17.13 -14.34 -11.27
C LEU A 24 -17.74 -15.50 -12.07
N GLN A 25 -16.91 -16.40 -12.59
CA GLN A 25 -17.38 -17.53 -13.37
C GLN A 25 -18.10 -18.57 -12.52
N TYR A 26 -17.78 -18.65 -11.23
CA TYR A 26 -18.49 -19.51 -10.28
C TYR A 26 -19.92 -19.01 -10.03
N TYR A 27 -20.11 -17.70 -9.82
CA TYR A 27 -21.44 -17.13 -9.53
C TYR A 27 -22.29 -16.91 -10.79
N LEU A 28 -21.68 -16.45 -11.89
CA LEU A 28 -22.40 -16.00 -13.09
C LEU A 28 -22.22 -16.92 -14.30
N GLY A 29 -21.40 -17.96 -14.17
CA GLY A 29 -21.12 -18.94 -15.22
C GLY A 29 -19.96 -18.54 -16.14
N PRO A 30 -19.54 -19.48 -17.03
CA PRO A 30 -18.30 -19.35 -17.81
C PRO A 30 -18.34 -18.25 -18.88
N GLN A 31 -19.53 -17.77 -19.23
CA GLN A 31 -19.71 -16.68 -20.20
C GLN A 31 -19.53 -15.29 -19.58
N ALA A 32 -19.48 -15.21 -18.24
CA ALA A 32 -19.20 -13.96 -17.56
C ALA A 32 -17.72 -13.59 -17.72
N THR A 33 -17.48 -12.33 -18.06
CA THR A 33 -16.14 -11.78 -18.29
C THR A 33 -15.88 -10.60 -17.38
N VAL A 34 -14.63 -10.46 -16.95
CA VAL A 34 -14.14 -9.33 -16.17
C VAL A 34 -12.88 -8.78 -16.80
N ARG A 35 -12.78 -7.46 -16.88
CA ARG A 35 -11.59 -6.76 -17.34
C ARG A 35 -11.29 -5.56 -16.45
N PRO A 36 -10.00 -5.20 -16.26
CA PRO A 36 -9.65 -3.92 -15.66
C PRO A 36 -10.27 -2.76 -16.45
N PHE A 37 -10.81 -1.77 -15.74
CA PHE A 37 -11.40 -0.59 -16.34
C PHE A 37 -11.39 0.57 -15.35
N THR A 38 -10.93 1.74 -15.80
CA THR A 38 -10.95 2.97 -15.02
C THR A 38 -12.19 3.77 -15.39
N LEU A 39 -13.04 4.06 -14.41
CA LEU A 39 -14.26 4.87 -14.56
C LEU A 39 -14.07 6.16 -13.78
N GLU A 40 -14.14 7.31 -14.45
CA GLU A 40 -14.02 8.65 -13.81
C GLU A 40 -12.72 8.86 -13.00
N GLY A 41 -11.66 8.15 -13.37
CA GLY A 41 -10.36 8.21 -12.67
C GLY A 41 -10.21 7.22 -11.52
N GLU A 42 -11.24 6.43 -11.23
CA GLU A 42 -11.18 5.35 -10.26
C GLU A 42 -10.95 4.00 -10.95
N ASP A 43 -9.96 3.25 -10.48
CA ASP A 43 -9.66 1.93 -10.99
C ASP A 43 -10.68 0.91 -10.49
N GLY A 44 -11.11 0.04 -11.39
CA GLY A 44 -12.05 -1.03 -11.06
C GLY A 44 -12.11 -2.11 -12.11
N PHE A 45 -13.23 -2.81 -12.09
CA PHE A 45 -13.48 -3.95 -12.95
C PHE A 45 -14.80 -3.77 -13.68
N LEU A 46 -14.74 -3.88 -15.01
CA LEU A 46 -15.91 -3.90 -15.86
C LEU A 46 -16.32 -5.36 -16.08
N ILE A 47 -17.51 -5.69 -15.61
CA ILE A 47 -18.10 -7.02 -15.75
C ILE A 47 -19.05 -7.01 -16.94
N THR A 48 -19.06 -8.11 -17.70
CA THR A 48 -20.03 -8.36 -18.75
C THR A 48 -20.52 -9.80 -18.64
N THR A 49 -21.83 -9.98 -18.48
CA THR A 49 -22.44 -11.29 -18.19
C THR A 49 -23.78 -11.46 -18.91
N PRO A 50 -24.10 -12.66 -19.43
CA PRO A 50 -25.47 -12.97 -19.84
C PRO A 50 -26.33 -13.26 -18.60
N GLY A 51 -27.41 -12.52 -18.40
CA GLY A 51 -28.32 -12.74 -17.27
C GLY A 51 -27.99 -11.87 -16.06
N SER A 52 -28.10 -12.41 -14.85
CA SER A 52 -28.03 -11.63 -13.60
C SER A 52 -26.67 -10.97 -13.34
N CYS A 53 -26.68 -9.88 -12.56
CA CYS A 53 -25.49 -9.27 -11.99
C CYS A 53 -25.09 -9.99 -10.68
N LEU A 54 -23.86 -9.74 -10.21
CA LEU A 54 -23.46 -10.12 -8.86
C LEU A 54 -24.36 -9.44 -7.82
N THR A 55 -24.69 -10.16 -6.75
CA THR A 55 -25.34 -9.58 -5.57
C THR A 55 -24.30 -8.98 -4.64
N ASP A 56 -24.74 -8.12 -3.72
CA ASP A 56 -23.86 -7.48 -2.73
C ASP A 56 -23.15 -8.54 -1.87
N GLU A 57 -23.84 -9.61 -1.47
CA GLU A 57 -23.24 -10.70 -0.68
C GLU A 57 -22.15 -11.45 -1.46
N GLN A 58 -22.32 -11.59 -2.78
CA GLN A 58 -21.31 -12.21 -3.63
C GLN A 58 -20.08 -11.30 -3.80
N ILE A 59 -20.29 -9.99 -3.86
CA ILE A 59 -19.19 -9.01 -3.87
C ILE A 59 -18.45 -9.07 -2.53
N ASP A 60 -19.15 -9.12 -1.40
CA ASP A 60 -18.55 -9.29 -0.07
C ASP A 60 -17.74 -10.59 0.04
N ASP A 61 -18.24 -11.70 -0.50
CA ASP A 61 -17.50 -12.96 -0.60
C ASP A 61 -16.18 -12.80 -1.37
N ILE A 62 -16.21 -12.09 -2.50
CA ILE A 62 -15.02 -11.81 -3.32
C ILE A 62 -14.01 -10.96 -2.54
N CYS A 63 -14.47 -9.95 -1.81
CA CYS A 63 -13.62 -9.11 -0.96
C CYS A 63 -12.95 -9.94 0.15
N ARG A 64 -13.72 -10.79 0.85
CA ARG A 64 -13.19 -11.70 1.89
C ARG A 64 -12.13 -12.65 1.34
N LYS A 65 -12.39 -13.30 0.19
CA LYS A 65 -11.43 -14.20 -0.46
C LYS A 65 -10.16 -13.47 -0.95
N SER A 66 -10.31 -12.23 -1.39
CA SER A 66 -9.19 -11.37 -1.79
C SER A 66 -8.29 -11.03 -0.61
N LYS A 67 -8.89 -10.68 0.53
CA LYS A 67 -8.18 -10.46 1.78
C LYS A 67 -7.43 -11.69 2.26
N ASP A 68 -8.08 -12.85 2.29
CA ASP A 68 -7.44 -14.12 2.68
C ASP A 68 -6.21 -14.43 1.80
N LEU A 69 -6.30 -14.14 0.49
CA LEU A 69 -5.20 -14.34 -0.43
C LEU A 69 -4.03 -13.40 -0.13
N TRP A 70 -4.30 -12.13 0.20
CA TRP A 70 -3.26 -11.20 0.64
C TRP A 70 -2.62 -11.61 1.96
N ASP A 71 -3.42 -11.99 2.96
CA ASP A 71 -2.94 -12.41 4.27
C ASP A 71 -2.04 -13.65 4.17
N ARG A 72 -2.44 -14.63 3.35
CA ARG A 72 -1.61 -15.82 3.05
C ARG A 72 -0.30 -15.45 2.39
N GLN A 73 -0.30 -14.52 1.43
CA GLN A 73 0.94 -14.07 0.78
C GLN A 73 1.83 -13.29 1.75
N ALA A 74 1.26 -12.46 2.62
CA ALA A 74 1.99 -11.72 3.64
C ALA A 74 2.64 -12.69 4.64
N ALA A 75 1.90 -13.68 5.13
CA ALA A 75 2.40 -14.71 6.04
C ALA A 75 3.52 -15.55 5.40
N ALA A 76 3.38 -15.94 4.13
CA ALA A 76 4.41 -16.69 3.41
C ALA A 76 5.72 -15.88 3.25
N LYS A 77 5.62 -14.57 3.03
CA LYS A 77 6.81 -13.68 2.97
C LYS A 77 7.54 -13.58 4.31
N VAL A 78 6.81 -13.62 5.43
CA VAL A 78 7.40 -13.62 6.78
C VAL A 78 8.15 -14.95 7.02
N GLN A 79 7.57 -16.08 6.62
CA GLN A 79 8.18 -17.40 6.80
C GLN A 79 9.41 -17.64 5.89
N GLN A 80 9.42 -17.10 4.68
CA GLN A 80 10.54 -17.27 3.74
C GLN A 80 11.78 -16.42 4.06
N ASN A 81 11.80 -15.69 5.19
CA ASN A 81 12.92 -14.80 5.47
C ASN A 81 13.44 -14.77 6.92
N PRO A 82 13.95 -15.89 7.46
CA PRO A 82 14.81 -15.85 8.64
C PRO A 82 16.26 -15.40 8.31
N GLU A 83 16.69 -15.45 7.03
CA GLU A 83 18.12 -15.31 6.65
C GLU A 83 18.47 -14.11 5.73
N LYS A 84 17.53 -13.28 5.25
CA LYS A 84 17.91 -11.90 4.86
C LYS A 84 18.01 -11.06 6.13
N LEU A 85 19.03 -11.39 6.93
CA LEU A 85 19.81 -10.36 7.59
C LEU A 85 20.02 -9.24 6.57
N LEU A 86 19.58 -8.03 6.92
CA LEU A 86 19.74 -6.84 6.11
C LEU A 86 21.15 -6.83 5.51
N LYS A 87 21.29 -6.99 4.18
CA LYS A 87 22.59 -7.04 3.48
C LYS A 87 23.41 -5.73 3.59
N ARG A 88 22.91 -4.75 4.34
CA ARG A 88 23.45 -3.40 4.47
C ARG A 88 23.35 -3.03 5.95
N PRO A 89 24.43 -2.59 6.61
CA PRO A 89 24.33 -2.08 7.96
C PRO A 89 23.34 -0.91 7.97
N LEU A 90 22.37 -0.97 8.88
CA LEU A 90 21.46 0.14 9.18
C LEU A 90 22.28 1.43 9.28
N HIS A 91 21.93 2.45 8.51
CA HIS A 91 22.54 3.77 8.70
C HIS A 91 22.24 4.23 10.12
N GLN A 92 23.29 4.55 10.88
CA GLN A 92 23.14 5.05 12.23
C GLN A 92 22.32 6.35 12.20
N PRO A 93 21.40 6.57 13.15
CA PRO A 93 20.65 7.81 13.21
C PRO A 93 21.61 8.99 13.36
N VAL A 94 21.58 9.91 12.40
CA VAL A 94 22.36 11.15 12.48
C VAL A 94 21.66 12.07 13.49
N ILE A 95 22.30 12.31 14.63
CA ILE A 95 21.84 13.32 15.59
C ILE A 95 22.09 14.69 14.98
N VAL A 96 21.03 15.40 14.59
CA VAL A 96 21.13 16.78 14.17
C VAL A 96 21.12 17.66 15.41
N SER A 97 22.30 18.06 15.89
CA SER A 97 22.41 19.07 16.94
C SER A 97 21.85 20.39 16.41
N ARG A 98 20.69 20.82 16.92
CA ARG A 98 20.23 22.20 16.76
C ARG A 98 21.20 23.09 17.53
N GLY A 99 22.05 23.81 16.80
CA GLY A 99 22.97 24.78 17.39
C GLY A 99 22.24 25.71 18.35
N THR A 100 22.63 25.67 19.62
CA THR A 100 22.15 26.62 20.62
C THR A 100 22.82 27.95 20.34
N SER A 101 22.06 28.86 19.75
CA SER A 101 22.36 30.28 19.77
C SER A 101 22.39 30.81 21.21
N ARG A 102 23.32 31.76 21.49
CA ARG A 102 23.51 32.67 22.65
C ARG A 102 24.89 32.48 23.32
N ASP A 103 25.72 33.49 23.60
CA ASP A 103 25.59 34.95 23.65
C ASP A 103 27.01 35.57 23.62
N PRO A 104 27.22 36.82 23.14
CA PRO A 104 28.49 37.53 23.27
C PRO A 104 28.54 38.30 24.61
N HIS A 105 29.67 38.23 25.34
CA HIS A 105 30.24 39.32 26.17
C HIS A 105 31.08 38.81 27.36
N ARG A 106 32.17 39.57 27.62
CA ARG A 106 32.99 39.70 28.85
C ARG A 106 34.05 38.63 29.14
N ARG A 107 35.32 39.05 29.00
CA ARG A 107 36.21 39.27 30.17
C ARG A 107 37.40 40.17 29.80
N TYR A 108 37.24 41.44 30.17
CA TYR A 108 38.33 42.33 30.54
C TYR A 108 38.99 41.78 31.82
N HIS A 109 40.31 41.67 31.87
CA HIS A 109 41.20 41.77 33.06
C HIS A 109 42.63 41.54 32.55
N ASP A 110 43.41 42.60 32.34
CA ASP A 110 44.29 43.25 33.34
C ASP A 110 45.54 42.43 33.67
N ARG A 111 46.68 42.84 33.11
CA ARG A 111 47.99 42.77 33.76
C ARG A 111 48.83 43.98 33.39
N ARG A 112 48.76 45.01 34.23
CA ARG A 112 49.79 46.05 34.37
C ARG A 112 51.09 45.49 34.98
N ARG A 113 52.21 45.89 34.36
CA ARG A 113 53.52 46.31 34.91
C ARG A 113 54.44 45.32 35.65
N HIS A 114 55.69 45.25 35.21
CA HIS A 114 56.87 45.68 35.98
C HIS A 114 58.04 46.07 35.05
N ASP A 115 58.80 47.07 35.50
CA ASP A 115 59.93 47.80 34.92
C ASP A 115 61.31 47.10 35.14
N GLU A 116 62.35 47.67 34.52
CA GLU A 116 63.83 47.54 34.73
C GLU A 116 64.51 46.24 34.22
N ASP A 117 65.65 46.23 33.51
CA ASP A 117 66.79 47.17 33.30
C ASP A 117 67.03 47.60 31.83
#